data_AF-A0A2V6N947-F1
#
_entry.id   AF-A0A2V6N947-F1
#
_cell.length_a   1.000
_cell.length_b   1.000
_cell.length_c   1.000
_cell.angle_alpha   90.00
_cell.angle_beta   90.00
_cell.angle_gamma   90.00
#
_symmetry.space_group_name_H-M   'P 1'
#
loop_
_entity.id
_entity.type
_entity.pdbx_description
1 polymer ?
#
loop_
_entity_poly.entity_id
_entity_poly.type
_entity_poly.pdbx_seq_one_letter_code
_entity_poly.pdbx_strand_id
1 'polypeptide(L)'
;MKNGAIAILFDRLGPYHWARLQAAARFFRVVAVETCAITREYQWERVDKAPAFEKVTLFDDGSDSCKFKRALLRKKMVNALGEVDPAVAMIPGWATPASLVAL
;
A
#
# COMPACT_ATOMS: atom_id res chain seq x y z
N MET A 1 -23.93 3.53 -9.90
CA MET A 1 -23.09 3.48 -8.69
C MET A 1 -21.69 3.88 -9.13
N LYS A 2 -21.03 4.84 -8.47
CA LYS A 2 -19.60 5.06 -8.74
C LYS A 2 -18.88 3.77 -8.31
N ASN A 3 -18.19 3.10 -9.24
CA ASN A 3 -17.31 1.98 -8.88
C ASN A 3 -16.14 2.59 -8.10
N GLY A 4 -16.32 2.75 -6.78
CA GLY A 4 -15.32 3.35 -5.90
C GLY A 4 -14.05 2.50 -5.86
N ALA A 5 -12.92 3.15 -5.59
CA ALA A 5 -11.64 2.47 -5.53
C ALA A 5 -11.59 1.51 -4.34
N ILE A 6 -10.89 0.38 -4.52
CA ILE A 6 -10.52 -0.53 -3.45
C ILE A 6 -9.07 -0.26 -3.10
N ALA A 7 -8.84 0.30 -1.90
CA ALA A 7 -7.50 0.47 -1.36
C ALA A 7 -7.04 -0.84 -0.70
N ILE A 8 -5.83 -1.31 -1.00
CA ILE A 8 -5.25 -2.51 -0.41
C ILE A 8 -3.90 -2.16 0.19
N LEU A 9 -3.76 -2.37 1.50
CA LEU A 9 -2.57 -1.99 2.24
C LEU A 9 -1.55 -3.12 2.30
N PHE A 10 -0.30 -2.79 2.05
CA PHE A 10 0.84 -3.68 2.16
C PHE A 10 1.95 -3.02 2.95
N ASP A 11 2.70 -3.79 3.74
CA ASP A 11 3.96 -3.29 4.27
C ASP A 11 4.98 -3.08 3.14
N ARG A 12 5.04 -4.05 2.21
CA ARG A 12 5.83 -3.96 0.99
C ARG A 12 5.20 -4.77 -0.13
N LEU A 13 5.14 -4.20 -1.34
CA LEU A 13 4.72 -4.95 -2.51
C LEU A 13 5.82 -5.89 -2.99
N GLY A 14 5.42 -7.12 -3.32
CA GLY A 14 6.29 -8.16 -3.85
C GLY A 14 5.78 -8.66 -5.19
N PRO A 15 6.57 -9.47 -5.91
CA PRO A 15 6.19 -9.98 -7.23
C PRO A 15 4.82 -10.68 -7.23
N TYR A 16 4.52 -11.44 -6.16
CA TYR A 16 3.24 -12.12 -6.05
C TYR A 16 2.08 -11.15 -5.77
N HIS A 17 2.29 -10.12 -4.94
CA HIS A 17 1.29 -9.07 -4.69
C HIS A 17 0.96 -8.36 -6.01
N TRP A 18 2.00 -8.01 -6.77
CA TRP A 18 1.89 -7.44 -8.11
C TRP A 18 1.04 -8.29 -9.04
N ALA A 19 1.33 -9.58 -9.16
CA ALA A 19 0.55 -10.49 -10.02
C ALA A 19 -0.94 -10.52 -9.63
N ARG A 20 -1.26 -10.52 -8.33
CA ARG A 20 -2.65 -10.51 -7.84
C ARG A 20 -3.35 -9.18 -8.11
N LEU A 21 -2.66 -8.06 -7.88
CA LEU A 21 -3.19 -6.72 -8.13
C LEU A 21 -3.43 -6.49 -9.63
N GLN A 22 -2.51 -6.95 -10.49
CA GLN A 22 -2.70 -6.95 -11.95
C GLN A 22 -3.97 -7.69 -12.35
N ALA A 23 -4.22 -8.86 -11.77
CA ALA A 23 -5.42 -9.64 -12.07
C ALA A 23 -6.69 -8.93 -11.55
N ALA A 24 -6.67 -8.38 -10.33
CA ALA A 24 -7.80 -7.68 -9.73
C ALA A 24 -8.15 -6.38 -10.47
N ALA A 25 -7.15 -5.66 -10.97
CA ALA A 25 -7.32 -4.42 -11.73
C ALA A 25 -8.11 -4.59 -13.04
N ARG A 26 -8.25 -5.84 -13.53
CA ARG A 26 -9.10 -6.16 -14.69
C ARG A 26 -10.59 -6.03 -14.39
N PHE A 27 -10.97 -6.03 -13.11
CA PHE A 27 -12.36 -6.05 -12.65
C PHE A 27 -12.72 -4.84 -11.78
N PHE A 28 -11.74 -4.27 -11.07
CA PHE A 28 -11.96 -3.19 -10.11
C PHE A 28 -10.92 -2.08 -10.29
N ARG A 29 -11.27 -0.85 -9.88
CA ARG A 29 -10.28 0.21 -9.65
C ARG A 29 -9.53 -0.12 -8.37
N VAL A 30 -8.30 -0.61 -8.49
CA VAL A 30 -7.47 -1.02 -7.36
C VAL A 30 -6.39 0.03 -7.10
N VAL A 31 -6.23 0.39 -5.83
CA VAL A 31 -5.14 1.23 -5.36
C VAL A 31 -4.32 0.46 -4.33
N ALA A 32 -3.07 0.17 -4.65
CA ALA A 32 -2.15 -0.46 -3.72
C ALA A 32 -1.45 0.63 -2.89
N VAL A 33 -1.63 0.62 -1.58
CA VAL A 33 -0.94 1.51 -0.65
C VAL A 33 0.16 0.70 0.03
N GLU A 34 1.42 0.95 -0.32
CA GLU A 34 2.56 0.32 0.31
C GLU A 34 3.22 1.26 1.33
N THR A 35 3.54 0.74 2.52
CA THR A 35 4.19 1.57 3.54
C THR A 35 5.65 1.86 3.14
N CYS A 36 6.42 0.83 2.76
CA CYS A 36 7.82 0.99 2.39
C CYS A 36 8.15 0.26 1.08
N ALA A 37 8.90 0.92 0.19
CA ALA A 37 9.36 0.29 -1.06
C ALA A 37 10.49 -0.75 -0.83
N ILE A 38 11.22 -0.66 0.29
CA ILE A 38 12.38 -1.49 0.63
C ILE A 38 12.26 -1.92 2.09
N THR A 39 12.46 -3.22 2.37
CA THR A 39 12.60 -3.77 3.72
C THR A 39 13.85 -4.64 3.78
N ARG A 40 14.47 -4.79 4.95
CA ARG A 40 15.62 -5.72 5.12
C ARG A 40 15.16 -7.18 5.09
N GLU A 41 13.93 -7.40 5.53
CA GLU A 41 13.30 -8.71 5.72
C GLU A 41 12.99 -9.39 4.38
N TYR A 42 12.74 -8.60 3.32
CA TYR A 42 12.44 -9.13 1.99
C TYR A 42 13.31 -8.41 0.97
N GLN A 43 14.23 -9.12 0.32
CA GLN A 43 15.08 -8.57 -0.75
C GLN A 43 14.47 -8.78 -2.14
N TRP A 44 13.15 -8.63 -2.29
CA TRP A 44 12.53 -8.72 -3.62
C TRP A 44 13.09 -7.67 -4.56
N GLU A 45 13.33 -8.03 -5.81
CA GLU A 45 13.66 -7.08 -6.86
C GLU A 45 12.50 -6.11 -7.09
N ARG A 46 12.82 -4.87 -7.45
CA ARG A 46 11.81 -3.91 -7.89
C ARG A 46 11.16 -4.43 -9.17
N VAL A 47 9.84 -4.35 -9.23
CA VAL A 47 9.09 -4.71 -10.44
C VAL A 47 9.00 -3.47 -11.32
N ASP A 48 9.78 -3.44 -12.40
CA ASP A 48 9.87 -2.29 -13.33
C ASP A 48 8.78 -2.29 -14.42
N LYS A 49 7.71 -3.08 -14.26
CA LYS A 49 6.58 -3.11 -15.20
C LYS A 49 5.57 -2.01 -14.86
N ALA A 50 4.98 -1.39 -15.88
CA ALA A 50 3.86 -0.47 -15.66
C ALA A 50 2.68 -1.23 -15.01
N PRO A 51 2.22 -0.81 -13.82
CA PRO A 51 1.10 -1.45 -13.15
C PRO A 51 -0.21 -1.08 -13.85
N ALA A 52 -1.13 -2.03 -13.94
CA ALA A 52 -2.53 -1.82 -14.32
C ALA A 52 -3.38 -1.28 -13.15
N PHE A 53 -2.77 -1.07 -11.98
CA PHE A 53 -3.36 -0.52 -10.78
C PHE A 53 -2.60 0.74 -10.35
N GLU A 54 -3.25 1.59 -9.54
CA GLU A 54 -2.60 2.76 -8.96
C GLU A 54 -1.74 2.33 -7.77
N LYS A 55 -0.52 2.86 -7.66
CA LYS A 55 0.40 2.55 -6.54
C LYS A 55 0.73 3.82 -5.78
N VAL A 56 0.51 3.80 -4.47
CA VAL A 56 0.90 4.86 -3.54
C VAL A 56 1.94 4.29 -2.58
N THR A 57 3.12 4.90 -2.54
CA THR A 57 4.21 4.53 -1.63
C THR A 57 4.33 5.60 -0.55
N LEU A 58 4.15 5.24 0.72
CA LEU A 58 4.19 6.21 1.82
C LEU A 58 5.62 6.68 2.12
N PHE A 59 6.59 5.77 2.04
CA PHE A 59 8.02 6.02 2.27
C PHE A 59 8.86 5.40 1.14
N ASP A 60 9.49 6.26 0.33
CA ASP A 60 10.29 5.87 -0.84
C ASP A 60 11.74 5.53 -0.47
N ASP A 61 12.22 6.00 0.67
CA ASP A 61 13.57 5.76 1.16
C ASP A 61 13.65 4.42 1.89
N GLY A 62 14.66 3.60 1.53
CA GLY A 62 14.97 2.36 2.25
C GLY A 62 15.53 2.59 3.66
N SER A 63 15.14 3.67 4.33
CA SER A 63 15.53 3.97 5.70
C SER A 63 14.72 3.05 6.63
N ASP A 64 15.36 1.96 7.04
CA ASP A 64 14.95 1.01 8.08
C ASP A 64 13.45 1.06 8.44
N SER A 65 12.67 0.38 7.59
CA SER A 65 11.27 0.02 7.78
C SER A 65 11.05 -0.59 9.17
N CYS A 66 10.65 0.25 10.12
CA CYS A 66 9.91 -0.06 11.37
C CYS A 66 10.08 1.02 12.45
N LYS A 67 10.97 2.01 12.27
CA LYS A 67 11.17 3.10 13.25
C LYS A 67 10.58 4.44 12.81
N PHE A 68 9.47 4.43 12.08
CA PHE A 68 8.76 5.66 11.77
C PHE A 68 8.16 6.24 13.05
N LYS A 69 8.29 7.56 13.23
CA LYS A 69 7.51 8.27 14.24
C LYS A 69 6.03 8.03 13.92
N ARG A 70 5.29 7.40 14.84
CA ARG A 70 3.86 7.05 14.66
C ARG A 70 3.02 8.20 14.11
N ALA A 71 3.30 9.43 14.53
CA ALA A 71 2.64 10.64 14.05
C ALA A 71 2.84 10.89 12.54
N LEU A 72 4.05 10.64 12.02
CA LEU A 72 4.36 10.81 10.60
C LEU A 72 3.68 9.73 9.75
N LEU A 73 3.71 8.47 10.21
CA LEU A 73 2.98 7.37 9.58
C LEU A 73 1.48 7.68 9.51
N ARG A 74 0.89 8.14 10.62
CA ARG A 74 -0.52 8.56 10.67
C ARG A 74 -0.82 9.66 9.67
N LYS A 75 -0.02 10.72 9.65
CA LYS A 75 -0.21 11.82 8.70
C LYS A 75 -0.18 11.35 7.25
N LYS A 76 0.82 10.56 6.87
CA LYS A 76 0.96 10.04 5.49
C LYS A 76 -0.16 9.09 5.12
N MET A 77 -0.54 8.17 6.01
CA MET A 77 -1.64 7.23 5.76
C MET A 77 -2.98 7.95 5.59
N VAL A 78 -3.31 8.88 6.49
CA VAL A 78 -4.56 9.67 6.40
C VAL A 78 -4.60 10.49 5.13
N ASN A 79 -3.48 11.12 4.75
CA ASN A 79 -3.41 11.87 3.49
C ASN A 79 -3.61 10.95 2.28
N ALA A 80 -2.91 9.81 2.23
CA ALA A 80 -3.02 8.87 1.12
C ALA A 80 -4.45 8.32 0.98
N LEU A 81 -5.10 7.92 2.07
CA LEU A 81 -6.47 7.44 2.03
C LEU A 81 -7.46 8.56 1.70
N GLY A 82 -7.22 9.78 2.17
CA GLY A 82 -8.04 10.96 1.85
C GLY A 82 -7.93 11.39 0.38
N GLU A 83 -6.75 11.28 -0.22
CA GLU A 83 -6.53 11.55 -1.64
C GLU A 83 -7.15 10.46 -2.53
N VAL A 84 -7.05 9.19 -2.12
CA VAL A 84 -7.60 8.06 -2.85
C VAL A 84 -9.13 8.01 -2.75
N ASP A 85 -9.69 8.43 -1.61
CA ASP A 85 -11.12 8.34 -1.27
C ASP A 85 -11.72 6.95 -1.60
N PRO A 86 -11.16 5.86 -1.03
CA PRO A 86 -11.59 4.52 -1.38
C PRO A 86 -12.96 4.19 -0.80
N ALA A 87 -13.77 3.46 -1.57
CA ALA A 87 -15.04 2.93 -1.05
C ALA A 87 -14.82 1.78 -0.05
N VAL A 88 -13.69 1.06 -0.18
CA VAL A 88 -13.30 -0.05 0.69
C VAL A 88 -11.79 -0.01 0.90
N ALA A 89 -11.34 -0.17 2.15
CA ALA A 89 -9.93 -0.38 2.50
C ALA A 89 -9.72 -1.80 3.03
N MET A 90 -8.81 -2.54 2.40
CA MET A 90 -8.35 -3.86 2.85
C MET A 90 -7.07 -3.68 3.67
N ILE A 91 -7.19 -3.89 4.99
CA ILE A 91 -6.11 -3.68 5.96
C ILE A 91 -5.53 -5.05 6.35
N PRO A 92 -4.20 -5.24 6.31
CA PRO A 92 -3.60 -6.51 6.72
C PRO A 92 -3.84 -6.77 8.21
N GLY A 93 -4.28 -7.99 8.55
CA GLY A 93 -4.79 -8.36 9.88
C GLY A 93 -3.77 -8.43 11.02
N TRP A 94 -2.53 -7.98 10.81
CA TRP A 94 -1.52 -7.91 11.87
C TRP A 94 -1.63 -6.59 12.63
N ALA A 95 -1.37 -6.60 13.94
CA ALA A 95 -1.36 -5.38 14.76
C ALA A 95 -0.12 -4.50 14.53
N THR A 96 0.29 -4.31 13.27
CA THR A 96 1.40 -3.40 12.94
C THR A 96 0.94 -1.95 13.11
N PRO A 97 1.86 -1.00 13.38
CA PRO A 97 1.51 0.41 13.46
C PRO A 97 0.79 0.93 12.20
N ALA A 98 1.09 0.38 11.02
CA ALA A 98 0.44 0.76 9.78
C ALA A 98 -1.01 0.28 9.71
N SER A 99 -1.29 -0.97 10.09
CA SER A 99 -2.67 -1.49 10.13
C SER A 99 -3.54 -0.73 11.13
N LEU A 100 -3.01 -0.48 12.34
CA LEU A 100 -3.76 0.21 13.39
C LEU A 100 -4.07 1.67 13.06
N VAL A 101 -3.20 2.32 12.28
CA VAL A 101 -3.38 3.71 11.86
C VAL A 101 -4.40 3.85 10.72
N ALA A 102 -4.64 2.78 9.95
CA ALA A 102 -5.54 2.76 8.82
C ALA A 102 -7.02 2.48 9.19
N LEU A 103 -7.29 2.12 10.45
CA LEU A 103 -8.62 2.02 11.05
C LEU A 103 -9.13 3.39 11.50
#